data_AF-A0A348FXR4-F1
#
_entry.id   AF-A0A348FXR4-F1
#
_cell.length_a   1.000
_cell.length_b   1.000
_cell.length_c   1.000
_cell.angle_alpha   90.00
_cell.angle_beta   90.00
_cell.angle_gamma   90.00
#
_symmetry.space_group_name_H-M   'P 1'
#
loop_
_entity.id
_entity.type
_entity.pdbx_description
1 polymer ?
#
loop_
_entity_poly.entity_id
_entity_poly.type
_entity_poly.pdbx_seq_one_letter_code
_entity_poly.pdbx_strand_id
1 'polypeptide(L)'
;MRPAGDIKWKGEHVFIGEAFAGELLGLEELETGDHVVRFCAHDIGLIDRRGLFRRFAPPRPGLREPAEQTANPNPDLSTILPVQTVDHLPG
;
A
#
# COMPACT_ATOMS: atom_id res chain seq x y z
N MET A 1 -8.37 0.04 -15.63
CA MET A 1 -7.87 1.27 -14.96
C MET A 1 -6.92 2.02 -15.88
N ARG A 2 -6.74 3.34 -15.75
CA ARG A 2 -5.76 4.08 -16.56
C ARG A 2 -4.34 3.90 -16.01
N PRO A 3 -3.29 4.08 -16.84
CA PRO A 3 -1.90 3.95 -16.39
C PRO A 3 -1.51 4.89 -15.24
N ALA A 4 -2.14 6.07 -15.17
CA ALA A 4 -1.91 7.04 -14.10
C ALA A 4 -2.60 6.68 -12.76
N GLY A 5 -3.26 5.52 -12.68
CA GLY A 5 -3.88 5.05 -11.45
C GLY A 5 -5.27 5.64 -11.16
N ASP A 6 -5.91 6.23 -12.16
CA ASP A 6 -7.27 6.76 -12.08
C ASP A 6 -8.30 5.90 -12.84
N ILE A 7 -9.56 6.00 -12.41
CA ILE A 7 -10.72 5.37 -13.05
C ILE A 7 -11.72 6.42 -13.51
N LYS A 8 -12.53 6.09 -14.52
CA LYS A 8 -13.68 6.91 -14.92
C LYS A 8 -14.88 6.51 -14.07
N TRP A 9 -15.44 7.44 -13.29
CA TRP A 9 -16.62 7.23 -12.45
C TRP A 9 -17.58 8.41 -12.60
N LYS A 10 -18.85 8.13 -12.93
CA LYS A 10 -19.91 9.14 -13.20
C LYS A 10 -19.48 10.30 -14.11
N GLY A 11 -18.60 10.03 -15.08
CA GLY A 11 -18.09 11.03 -16.03
C GLY A 11 -16.78 11.69 -15.61
N GLU A 12 -16.42 11.62 -14.33
CA GLU A 12 -15.23 12.21 -13.74
C GLU A 12 -14.08 11.21 -13.58
N HIS A 13 -12.90 11.75 -13.27
CA HIS A 13 -11.69 10.97 -12.99
C HIS A 13 -11.43 10.89 -11.48
N VAL A 14 -11.37 9.67 -10.95
CA VAL A 14 -11.09 9.43 -9.53
C VAL A 14 -9.78 8.67 -9.40
N PHE A 15 -8.80 9.27 -8.70
CA PHE A 15 -7.51 8.64 -8.43
C PHE A 15 -7.65 7.57 -7.33
N ILE A 16 -7.22 6.34 -7.64
CA ILE A 16 -7.26 5.19 -6.72
C ILE A 16 -5.84 4.87 -6.24
N GLY A 17 -4.91 4.71 -7.18
CA GLY A 17 -3.51 4.43 -6.90
C GLY A 17 -2.81 3.72 -8.05
N GLU A 18 -1.58 4.13 -8.35
CA GLU A 18 -0.76 3.60 -9.45
C GLU A 18 -0.47 2.10 -9.33
N ALA A 19 -0.51 1.54 -8.12
CA ALA A 19 -0.31 0.10 -7.88
C ALA A 19 -1.35 -0.80 -8.57
N PHE A 20 -2.45 -0.24 -9.07
CA PHE A 20 -3.49 -0.95 -9.80
C PHE A 20 -3.53 -0.54 -11.30
N ALA A 21 -2.52 0.17 -11.80
CA ALA A 21 -2.44 0.56 -13.21
C ALA A 21 -2.56 -0.66 -14.12
N GLY A 22 -3.47 -0.60 -15.10
CA GLY A 22 -3.76 -1.73 -16.00
C GLY A 22 -4.73 -2.78 -15.44
N GLU A 23 -5.03 -2.74 -14.14
CA GLU A 23 -5.91 -3.73 -13.50
C GLU A 23 -7.40 -3.41 -13.64
N LEU A 24 -8.21 -4.45 -13.42
CA LEU A 24 -9.66 -4.33 -13.25
C LEU A 24 -10.00 -4.13 -11.78
N LEU A 25 -10.82 -3.12 -11.51
CA LEU A 25 -11.37 -2.85 -10.19
C LEU A 25 -12.89 -3.04 -10.24
N GLY A 26 -13.42 -3.74 -9.25
CA GLY A 26 -14.85 -3.84 -9.01
C GLY A 26 -15.36 -2.55 -8.37
N LEU A 27 -16.53 -2.11 -8.80
CA LEU A 27 -17.30 -1.05 -8.16
C LEU A 27 -18.70 -1.57 -7.85
N GLU A 28 -19.16 -1.34 -6.63
CA GLU A 28 -20.48 -1.72 -6.16
C GLU A 28 -21.08 -0.56 -5.37
N GLU A 29 -22.27 -0.10 -5.77
CA GLU A 29 -22.99 0.96 -5.08
C GLU A 29 -23.65 0.40 -3.82
N LEU A 30 -23.42 1.08 -2.69
CA LEU A 30 -24.01 0.76 -1.40
C LEU A 30 -25.35 1.50 -1.23
N GLU A 31 -26.17 1.06 -0.28
CA GLU A 31 -27.45 1.72 0.05
C GLU A 31 -27.28 3.20 0.44
N THR A 32 -26.10 3.60 0.94
CA THR A 32 -25.78 4.99 1.28
C THR A 32 -25.53 5.88 0.04
N GLY A 33 -25.37 5.28 -1.14
CA GLY A 33 -24.95 5.92 -2.38
C GLY A 33 -23.43 6.04 -2.53
N ASP A 34 -22.65 5.62 -1.53
CA ASP A 34 -21.20 5.46 -1.66
C ASP A 34 -20.89 4.20 -2.50
N HIS A 35 -19.71 4.14 -3.10
CA HIS A 35 -19.31 2.98 -3.91
C HIS A 35 -18.11 2.29 -3.27
N VAL A 36 -18.22 1.00 -2.97
CA VAL A 36 -17.07 0.20 -2.57
C VAL A 36 -16.22 -0.13 -3.80
N VAL A 37 -14.91 0.07 -3.65
CA VAL A 37 -13.92 -0.27 -4.67
C VAL A 37 -13.22 -1.55 -4.23
N ARG A 38 -13.20 -2.55 -5.11
CA ARG A 38 -12.67 -3.89 -4.85
C ARG A 38 -11.57 -4.25 -5.84
N PHE A 39 -10.48 -4.80 -5.35
CA PHE A 39 -9.44 -5.44 -6.15
C PHE A 39 -9.45 -6.94 -5.86
N CYS A 40 -9.72 -7.76 -6.87
CA CYS A 40 -9.96 -9.18 -6.70
C CYS A 40 -11.05 -9.43 -5.62
N ALA A 41 -10.71 -10.13 -4.54
CA ALA A 41 -11.61 -10.40 -3.41
C ALA A 41 -11.47 -9.40 -2.24
N HIS A 42 -10.74 -8.29 -2.42
CA HIS A 42 -10.37 -7.38 -1.34
C HIS A 42 -10.98 -6.00 -1.55
N ASP A 43 -11.72 -5.52 -0.57
CA ASP A 43 -12.20 -4.13 -0.57
C ASP A 43 -11.02 -3.20 -0.22
N ILE A 44 -10.76 -2.22 -1.07
CA ILE A 44 -9.60 -1.33 -0.93
C ILE A 44 -9.99 0.08 -0.49
N GLY A 45 -11.26 0.45 -0.64
CA GLY A 45 -11.76 1.74 -0.18
C GLY A 45 -13.17 2.07 -0.65
N LEU A 46 -13.59 3.30 -0.38
CA LEU A 46 -14.90 3.86 -0.75
C LEU A 46 -14.71 5.10 -1.61
N ILE A 47 -15.53 5.25 -2.65
CA ILE A 47 -15.76 6.52 -3.33
C ILE A 47 -17.04 7.11 -2.75
N ASP A 48 -16.94 8.26 -2.09
CA ASP A 48 -18.12 8.94 -1.57
C ASP A 48 -18.94 9.57 -2.71
N ARG A 49 -20.16 10.01 -2.40
CA ARG A 49 -21.07 10.65 -3.38
C ARG A 49 -20.48 11.87 -4.11
N ARG A 50 -19.40 12.47 -3.60
CA ARG A 50 -18.71 13.61 -4.22
C ARG A 50 -17.57 13.18 -5.16
N GLY A 51 -17.31 11.88 -5.27
CA GLY A 51 -16.21 11.33 -6.06
C GLY A 51 -14.88 11.27 -5.30
N LEU A 52 -14.86 11.46 -3.97
CA LEU A 52 -13.63 11.36 -3.19
C LEU A 52 -13.37 9.91 -2.78
N PHE A 53 -12.23 9.37 -3.21
CA PHE A 53 -11.78 8.05 -2.81
C PHE A 53 -11.08 8.07 -1.45
N ARG A 54 -11.48 7.15 -0.55
CA ARG A 54 -10.88 6.94 0.77
C ARG A 54 -10.43 5.50 0.91
N ARG A 55 -9.14 5.30 1.12
CA ARG A 55 -8.52 3.97 1.32
C ARG A 55 -8.88 3.42 2.70
N PHE A 56 -9.11 2.11 2.77
CA PHE A 56 -9.29 1.43 4.06
C PHE A 56 -7.97 1.18 4.80
N ALA A 57 -6.90 0.95 4.05
CA ALA A 57 -5.57 0.83 4.64
C ALA A 57 -4.93 2.22 4.82
N PRO A 58 -4.20 2.44 5.93
CA PRO A 58 -3.42 3.66 6.11
C PRO A 58 -2.38 3.79 4.98
N PRO A 59 -1.98 5.03 4.61
CA PRO A 59 -0.87 5.23 3.69
C PRO A 59 0.36 4.51 4.22
N ARG A 60 0.84 3.50 3.50
CA ARG A 60 2.14 2.90 3.80
C ARG A 60 3.20 3.89 3.29
N PRO A 61 4.11 4.40 4.14
CA PRO A 61 5.25 5.16 3.67
C PRO A 61 5.96 4.33 2.61
N GLY A 62 6.04 4.86 1.39
CA GLY A 62 6.57 4.11 0.26
C GLY A 62 8.01 3.67 0.52
N LEU A 63 8.28 2.39 0.26
CA LEU A 63 9.58 1.94 -0.20
C LEU A 63 9.87 2.73 -1.49
N ARG A 64 10.52 3.89 -1.36
CA ARG A 64 11.15 4.55 -2.49
C ARG A 64 12.27 3.60 -2.96
N GLU A 65 12.34 3.30 -4.25
CA GLU A 65 13.53 2.68 -4.83
C GLU A 65 14.77 3.51 -4.46
N PRO A 66 15.92 2.86 -4.24
CA PRO A 66 16.97 3.34 -3.36
C PRO A 66 17.45 4.71 -3.83
N ALA A 67 17.47 5.69 -2.90
CA ALA A 67 18.44 6.75 -3.06
C ALA A 67 19.77 6.08 -3.31
N GLU A 68 20.45 6.42 -4.41
CA GLU A 68 21.82 5.98 -4.68
C GLU A 68 22.58 6.00 -3.36
N GLN A 69 22.91 4.81 -2.90
CA GLN A 69 23.75 4.61 -1.73
C GLN A 69 25.13 5.07 -2.18
N THR A 70 25.35 6.38 -2.20
CA THR A 70 26.70 6.94 -2.21
C THR A 70 27.35 6.31 -1.00
N ALA A 71 28.35 5.47 -1.29
CA ALA A 71 29.05 4.65 -0.34
C ALA A 71 29.38 5.44 0.94
N ASN A 72 28.82 5.00 2.05
CA ASN A 72 29.46 5.06 3.35
C ASN A 72 28.87 3.98 4.25
N PRO A 73 29.42 2.75 4.25
CA PRO A 73 28.97 1.71 5.15
C PRO A 73 29.77 1.83 6.45
N ASN A 74 29.18 2.48 7.45
CA ASN A 74 29.31 1.95 8.81
C ASN A 74 28.15 2.45 9.69
N PRO A 75 27.00 1.75 9.75
CA PRO A 75 26.14 1.88 10.91
C PRO A 75 26.88 1.23 12.07
N ASP A 76 27.15 2.00 13.13
CA ASP A 76 27.82 1.51 14.33
C ASP A 76 27.03 0.34 14.94
N LEU A 77 27.54 -0.88 14.74
CA LEU A 77 26.98 -2.13 15.25
C LEU A 77 27.27 -2.32 16.75
N SER A 78 27.88 -1.34 17.44
CA SER A 78 28.20 -1.43 18.87
C SER A 78 26.97 -1.59 19.78
N THR A 79 25.75 -1.32 19.28
CA THR A 79 24.51 -1.44 20.07
C THR A 79 23.91 -2.85 20.01
N ILE A 80 24.37 -3.72 19.09
CA ILE A 80 23.85 -5.08 18.98
C ILE A 80 24.62 -5.95 19.98
N LEU A 81 23.98 -6.22 21.12
CA LEU A 81 24.50 -7.21 22.06
C LEU A 81 24.55 -8.58 21.37
N PRO A 82 25.68 -9.31 21.43
CA PRO A 82 25.78 -10.61 20.81
C PRO A 82 24.80 -11.58 21.49
N VAL A 83 24.11 -12.38 20.66
CA VAL A 83 23.38 -13.55 21.15
C VAL A 83 24.38 -14.45 21.89
N GLN A 84 24.12 -14.72 23.16
CA GLN A 84 24.94 -15.65 23.92
C GLN A 84 24.58 -17.08 23.48
N THR A 85 25.58 -17.80 22.99
CA THR A 85 25.49 -19.25 22.76
C THR A 85 25.26 -19.93 24.11
N VAL A 86 24.22 -20.75 24.19
CA VAL A 86 24.00 -21.65 25.34
C VAL A 86 24.85 -22.90 25.13
N ASP A 87 25.86 -23.09 25.97
CA ASP A 87 26.61 -24.34 25.98
C ASP A 87 25.74 -25.46 26.56
N HIS A 88 25.52 -26.51 25.75
CA HIS A 88 24.91 -27.74 26.24
C HIS A 88 25.93 -28.51 27.08
N LEU A 89 25.76 -28.49 28.40
CA LEU A 89 26.43 -29.42 29.30
C LEU A 89 25.84 -30.83 29.12
N PRO A 90 26.64 -31.87 28.82
CA PRO A 90 26.19 -33.25 28.98
C PRO A 90 26.08 -33.58 30.48
N GLY A 91 25.03 -34.31 30.83
CA GLY A 91 24.77 -34.80 32.20
C GLY A 91 25.65 -35.97 32.61
#